data_AF-A0A0G1GA54-F1
#
_entry.id   AF-A0A0G1GA54-F1
#
_cell.length_a   1.000
_cell.length_b   1.000
_cell.length_c   1.000
_cell.angle_alpha   90.00
_cell.angle_beta   90.00
_cell.angle_gamma   90.00
#
_symmetry.space_group_name_H-M   'P 1'
#
loop_
_entity.id
_entity.type
_entity.pdbx_description
1 polymer ?
#
loop_
_entity_poly.entity_id
_entity_poly.type
_entity_poly.pdbx_seq_one_letter_code
_entity_poly.pdbx_strand_id
1 'polypeptide(L)' 'MTTKDKQRTTLFFHPDLIKLARAQAVVEDRTLTDLIEKALIHYLPKEIVIIKPEI' A
#
# COMPACT_ATOMS: atom_id res chain seq x y z
N MET A 1 -6.10 22.72 -12.27
CA MET A 1 -5.19 21.58 -12.53
C MET A 1 -5.61 20.45 -11.62
N THR A 2 -5.89 19.26 -12.15
CA THR A 2 -6.33 18.11 -11.35
C THR A 2 -5.16 17.60 -10.50
N THR A 3 -5.33 17.64 -9.18
CA THR A 3 -4.37 17.15 -8.18
C THR A 3 -4.20 15.64 -8.33
N LYS A 4 -3.09 15.20 -8.95
CA LYS A 4 -2.70 13.79 -9.03
C LYS A 4 -1.59 13.52 -8.01
N ASP A 5 -1.94 13.52 -6.72
CA ASP A 5 -0.97 13.27 -5.64
C ASP A 5 -0.66 11.77 -5.42
N LYS A 6 -1.21 10.88 -6.26
CA LYS A 6 -0.97 9.43 -6.20
C LYS A 6 0.08 8.99 -7.21
N GLN A 7 1.14 8.36 -6.72
CA GLN A 7 2.18 7.72 -7.55
C GLN A 7 1.86 6.24 -7.78
N ARG A 8 1.95 5.78 -9.04
CA ARG A 8 1.85 4.35 -9.35
C ARG A 8 3.17 3.66 -8.99
N THR A 9 3.08 2.60 -8.18
CA THR A 9 4.22 1.78 -7.74
C THR A 9 3.95 0.31 -8.02
N THR A 10 4.99 -0.44 -8.36
CA THR A 10 4.94 -1.90 -8.52
C THR A 10 5.51 -2.55 -7.26
N LEU A 11 4.78 -3.51 -6.70
CA LEU A 11 5.18 -4.28 -5.54
C LEU A 11 5.22 -5.77 -5.90
N PHE A 12 6.22 -6.48 -5.39
CA PHE A 12 6.34 -7.93 -5.55
C PHE A 12 5.87 -8.60 -4.25
N PHE A 13 4.95 -9.55 -4.39
CA PHE A 13 4.38 -10.32 -3.27
C PHE A 13 4.44 -11.81 -3.57
N HIS A 14 4.38 -12.63 -2.52
CA HIS A 14 4.16 -14.06 -2.68
C HIS A 14 2.82 -14.31 -3.40
N PRO A 15 2.73 -15.22 -4.39
CA PRO A 15 1.51 -15.46 -5.17
C PRO A 15 0.29 -15.80 -4.32
N ASP A 16 0.48 -16.62 -3.28
CA ASP A 16 -0.62 -17.04 -2.38
C ASP A 16 -1.23 -15.86 -1.62
N LEU A 17 -0.39 -14.90 -1.22
CA LEU A 17 -0.84 -13.71 -0.50
C LEU A 17 -1.69 -12.81 -1.42
N ILE A 18 -1.29 -12.67 -2.69
CA ILE A 18 -2.08 -11.89 -3.66
C ILE A 18 -3.39 -12.58 -4.02
N LYS A 19 -3.41 -13.91 -4.07
CA LYS A 19 -4.64 -14.68 -4.31
C LYS A 19 -5.64 -14.46 -3.18
N LEU A 20 -5.18 -14.55 -1.93
CA LEU A 20 -6.01 -14.30 -0.76
C LEU A 20 -6.50 -12.85 -0.71
N ALA A 21 -5.62 -11.87 -0.90
CA ALA A 21 -5.98 -10.45 -0.87
C ALA A 21 -7.00 -10.07 -1.95
N ARG A 22 -6.92 -10.68 -3.14
CA ARG A 22 -7.93 -10.50 -4.19
C ARG A 22 -9.29 -11.07 -3.79
N ALA A 23 -9.32 -12.24 -3.18
CA ALA A 23 -10.57 -12.82 -2.68
C ALA A 23 -11.20 -11.91 -1.61
N GLN A 24 -10.38 -11.40 -0.69
CA GLN A 24 -10.84 -10.46 0.34
C GLN A 24 -11.42 -9.17 -0.26
N ALA A 25 -10.76 -8.60 -1.28
CA ALA A 25 -11.23 -7.40 -1.98
C ALA A 25 -12.64 -7.59 -2.55
N VAL A 26 -12.93 -8.76 -3.12
CA VAL A 26 -14.25 -9.09 -3.65
C VAL A 26 -15.29 -9.23 -2.53
N VAL A 27 -14.95 -9.91 -1.42
CA VAL A 27 -15.86 -10.09 -0.28
C VAL A 27 -16.22 -8.75 0.38
N GLU A 28 -15.27 -7.81 0.44
CA GLU A 28 -15.46 -6.49 1.06
C GLU A 28 -16.00 -5.42 0.10
N ASP A 29 -16.27 -5.75 -1.17
CA ASP A 29 -16.63 -4.80 -2.22
C ASP A 29 -15.65 -3.61 -2.31
N ARG A 30 -14.35 -3.92 -2.26
CA ARG A 30 -13.24 -2.96 -2.28
C ARG A 30 -12.24 -3.30 -3.38
N THR A 31 -11.38 -2.35 -3.74
CA THR A 31 -10.28 -2.66 -4.66
C THR A 31 -9.10 -3.27 -3.92
N LEU A 32 -8.29 -4.06 -4.63
CA LEU A 32 -7.01 -4.56 -4.10
C LEU A 32 -6.09 -3.40 -3.70
N THR A 33 -6.13 -2.29 -4.44
CA THR A 33 -5.37 -1.07 -4.13
C THR A 33 -5.77 -0.51 -2.76
N ASP A 34 -7.07 -0.42 -2.47
CA ASP A 34 -7.54 0.11 -1.18
C ASP A 34 -7.10 -0.78 -0.01
N LEU A 35 -7.12 -2.11 -0.19
CA LEU A 35 -6.63 -3.04 0.83
C LEU A 35 -5.13 -2.87 1.09
N ILE A 36 -4.34 -2.71 0.03
CA ILE A 36 -2.89 -2.49 0.14
C ILE A 36 -2.61 -1.12 0.77
N GLU A 37 -3.30 -0.06 0.37
CA GLU A 37 -3.16 1.27 0.97
C GLU A 37 -3.44 1.23 2.48
N LYS A 38 -4.54 0.57 2.89
CA LYS A 38 -4.89 0.41 4.31
C LYS A 38 -3.84 -0.39 5.08
N ALA A 39 -3.34 -1.48 4.50
CA ALA A 39 -2.29 -2.28 5.11
C ALA A 39 -0.98 -1.48 5.26
N LEU A 40 -0.58 -0.75 4.23
CA LEU A 40 0.61 0.11 4.28
C LEU A 40 0.47 1.19 5.35
N ILE A 41 -0.66 1.91 5.41
CA ILE A 41 -0.89 2.93 6.44
C ILE A 41 -0.83 2.32 7.85
N HIS A 42 -1.34 1.11 8.05
CA HIS A 42 -1.30 0.43 9.34
C HIS A 42 0.13 0.12 9.80
N TYR A 43 1.01 -0.23 8.87
CA TYR A 43 2.41 -0.59 9.18
C TYR A 43 3.38 0.59 9.11
N LEU A 44 3.02 1.68 8.46
CA LEU A 44 3.86 2.87 8.39
C LEU A 44 3.86 3.59 9.74
N PRO A 45 5.03 4.05 10.22
CA PRO A 45 5.11 4.84 11.43
C PRO A 45 4.37 6.17 11.23
N LYS A 46 3.75 6.68 12.29
CA LYS A 46 3.01 7.95 12.27
C LYS A 46 3.88 9.14 11.82
N GLU A 47 5.17 9.07 12.12
CA GLU A 47 6.18 10.03 11.69
C GLU A 47 7.37 9.31 11.07
N ILE A 48 7.79 9.76 9.89
CA ILE A 48 9.01 9.29 9.22
C ILE A 48 10.05 10.40 9.36
N VAL A 49 10.94 10.28 10.34
CA VAL A 49 12.09 11.18 10.48
C VAL A 49 13.19 10.70 9.53
N ILE A 50 13.32 11.35 8.38
CA ILE A 50 14.43 11.09 7.46
C ILE A 50 15.68 11.78 8.01
N ILE A 51 16.50 11.05 8.76
CA ILE A 51 17.79 11.54 9.26
C ILE A 51 18.80 11.43 8.12
N LYS A 52 19.39 12.56 7.71
CA LYS A 52 20.53 12.54 6.80
C LYS A 52 21.70 11.86 7.54
N PRO A 53 22.28 10.77 7.02
CA PRO A 53 23.45 10.18 7.64
C PRO A 53 24.58 11.21 7.67
N GLU A 54 25.18 11.42 8.84
CA GLU A 54 26.45 12.14 8.94
C GLU A 54 27.51 11.27 8.24
N ILE A 55 28.16 11.84 7.24
CA ILE A 55 29.30 11.25 6.51
C ILE A 55 30.56 11.85 7.10
#